data_AF-A0A2D4LSS7-F1
#
_entry.id   AF-A0A2D4LSS7-F1
#
_cell.length_a   1.000
_cell.length_b   1.000
_cell.length_c   1.000
_cell.angle_alpha   90.00
_cell.angle_beta   90.00
_cell.angle_gamma   90.00
#
_symmetry.space_group_name_H-M   'P 1'
#
loop_
_entity.id
_entity.type
_entity.pdbx_description
1 polymer ?
#
loop_
_entity_poly.entity_id
_entity_poly.type
_entity_poly.pdbx_seq_one_letter_code
_entity_poly.pdbx_strand_id
1 'polypeptide(L)'
;FVLLASLWDHLKSAANDRDFSKMLDLITTDDIHPKLAPINLEFRKLLNRSYFLRSNSCPQAKLGHYSLHVDSYTWATSPIRRYMDVVVQRHIISLISKKPIQYSKAEIEFVCHDFNRKNGRANMYQRRIQSLELATQLKCQVQKKFAFITNVE
;
A
#
# COMPACT_ATOMS: atom_id res chain seq x y z
N PHE A 1 -11.53 26.70 7.96
CA PHE A 1 -11.41 25.63 6.94
C PHE A 1 -12.19 26.09 5.72
N VAL A 2 -11.65 25.93 4.51
CA VAL A 2 -12.39 26.26 3.28
C VAL A 2 -13.13 25.00 2.86
N LEU A 3 -14.46 25.05 2.78
CA LEU A 3 -15.24 23.97 2.20
C LEU A 3 -15.05 24.04 0.68
N LEU A 4 -14.49 22.99 0.07
CA LEU A 4 -14.41 22.82 -1.38
C LEU A 4 -15.82 22.55 -1.94
N ALA A 5 -16.67 23.58 -1.92
CA ALA A 5 -18.08 23.47 -2.23
C ALA A 5 -18.36 23.36 -3.74
N SER A 6 -17.40 23.67 -4.62
CA SER A 6 -17.67 23.73 -6.05
C SER A 6 -16.60 23.10 -6.95
N LEU A 7 -16.22 21.84 -6.69
CA LEU A 7 -15.41 21.08 -7.65
C LEU A 7 -16.02 21.11 -9.07
N TRP A 8 -17.35 21.10 -9.15
CA TRP A 8 -18.10 21.25 -10.40
C TRP A 8 -17.87 22.60 -11.08
N ASP A 9 -17.82 23.71 -10.34
CA ASP A 9 -17.57 25.02 -10.92
C ASP A 9 -16.10 25.17 -11.35
N HIS A 10 -15.17 24.57 -10.60
CA HIS A 10 -13.77 24.51 -11.01
C HIS A 10 -13.58 23.69 -12.29
N LEU A 11 -14.32 22.58 -12.42
CA LEU A 11 -14.29 21.75 -13.62
C LEU A 11 -14.95 22.47 -14.82
N LYS A 12 -16.06 23.18 -14.60
CA LYS A 12 -16.68 24.05 -15.62
C LYS A 12 -15.75 25.17 -16.06
N SER A 13 -15.10 25.86 -15.12
CA SER A 13 -14.12 26.91 -15.44
C SER A 13 -12.98 26.33 -16.27
N ALA A 14 -12.38 25.22 -15.84
CA ALA A 14 -11.31 24.57 -16.58
C ALA A 14 -11.74 24.14 -17.99
N ALA A 15 -12.97 23.65 -18.14
CA ALA A 15 -13.52 23.30 -19.45
C ALA A 15 -13.72 24.52 -20.35
N ASN A 16 -14.23 25.64 -19.82
CA ASN A 16 -14.39 26.90 -20.55
C ASN A 16 -13.03 27.46 -20.98
N ASP A 17 -12.03 27.39 -20.10
CA ASP A 17 -10.67 27.85 -20.34
C ASP A 17 -9.86 26.88 -21.23
N ARG A 18 -10.44 25.71 -21.58
CA ARG A 18 -9.78 24.60 -22.30
C ARG A 18 -8.51 24.10 -21.60
N ASP A 19 -8.47 24.19 -20.27
CA ASP A 19 -7.39 23.69 -19.42
C ASP A 19 -7.60 22.19 -19.14
N PHE A 20 -7.17 21.37 -20.11
CA PHE A 20 -7.30 19.92 -20.04
C PHE A 20 -6.48 19.29 -18.92
N SER A 21 -5.34 19.87 -18.56
CA SER A 21 -4.50 19.37 -17.47
C SER A 21 -5.23 19.49 -16.14
N LYS A 22 -5.79 20.66 -15.85
CA LYS A 22 -6.58 20.87 -14.63
C LYS A 22 -7.85 20.04 -14.61
N MET A 23 -8.52 19.85 -15.76
CA MET A 23 -9.65 18.93 -15.85
C MET A 23 -9.24 17.49 -15.52
N LEU A 24 -8.13 17.01 -16.10
CA LEU A 24 -7.62 15.67 -15.83
C LEU A 24 -7.33 15.50 -14.33
N ASP A 25 -6.61 16.45 -13.72
CA ASP A 25 -6.31 16.41 -12.29
C ASP A 25 -7.58 16.39 -11.43
N LEU A 26 -8.59 17.20 -11.74
CA LEU A 26 -9.86 17.23 -11.01
C LEU A 26 -10.68 15.93 -11.15
N ILE A 27 -10.56 15.24 -12.29
CA ILE A 27 -11.30 13.99 -12.57
C ILE A 27 -10.55 12.77 -12.01
N THR A 28 -9.24 12.70 -12.19
CA THR A 28 -8.45 11.49 -11.94
C THR A 28 -7.82 11.44 -10.56
N THR A 29 -7.81 12.56 -9.80
CA THR A 29 -7.21 12.57 -8.46
C THR A 29 -8.24 12.21 -7.39
N ASP A 30 -8.69 10.96 -7.46
CA ASP A 30 -9.65 10.36 -6.52
C ASP A 30 -9.19 10.43 -5.05
N ASP A 31 -7.88 10.39 -4.83
CA ASP A 31 -7.23 10.52 -3.52
C ASP A 31 -7.45 11.88 -2.82
N ILE A 32 -7.72 12.95 -3.57
CA ILE A 32 -8.03 14.28 -3.02
C ILE A 32 -9.44 14.76 -3.39
N HIS A 33 -10.20 13.95 -4.11
CA HIS A 33 -11.55 14.32 -4.52
C HIS A 33 -12.47 14.32 -3.28
N PRO A 34 -13.13 15.44 -2.92
CA PRO A 34 -13.80 15.60 -1.63
C PRO A 34 -14.85 14.53 -1.30
N LYS A 35 -15.55 14.02 -2.32
CA LYS A 35 -16.54 12.94 -2.14
C LYS A 35 -15.95 11.54 -2.20
N LEU A 36 -14.84 11.34 -2.91
CA LEU A 36 -14.26 10.00 -3.13
C LEU A 36 -13.20 9.69 -2.09
N ALA A 37 -12.42 10.67 -1.64
CA ALA A 37 -11.35 10.46 -0.67
C ALA A 37 -11.82 9.76 0.62
N PRO A 38 -12.96 10.12 1.26
CA PRO A 38 -13.47 9.38 2.41
C PRO A 38 -13.89 7.95 2.06
N ILE A 39 -14.57 7.76 0.92
CA ILE A 39 -15.05 6.44 0.45
C ILE A 39 -13.86 5.52 0.15
N ASN A 40 -12.86 6.03 -0.58
CA ASN A 40 -11.62 5.34 -0.91
C ASN A 40 -10.84 4.97 0.35
N LEU A 41 -10.82 5.84 1.37
CA LEU A 41 -10.21 5.53 2.64
C LEU A 41 -10.90 4.34 3.32
N GLU A 42 -12.23 4.35 3.40
CA GLU A 42 -12.99 3.23 3.99
C GLU A 42 -12.83 1.94 3.18
N PHE A 43 -12.92 2.02 1.85
CA PHE A 43 -12.65 0.89 0.97
C PHE A 43 -11.25 0.29 1.21
N ARG A 44 -10.21 1.13 1.29
CA ARG A 44 -8.84 0.69 1.59
C ARG A 44 -8.67 0.10 2.99
N LYS A 45 -9.52 0.48 3.97
CA LYS A 45 -9.55 -0.15 5.30
C LYS A 45 -10.16 -1.55 5.26
N LEU A 46 -11.14 -1.78 4.39
CA LEU A 46 -11.78 -3.09 4.18
C LEU A 46 -10.87 -4.07 3.42
N LEU A 47 -9.95 -3.57 2.60
CA LEU A 47 -8.98 -4.42 1.91
C LEU A 47 -7.97 -5.06 2.89
N ASN A 48 -7.82 -6.38 2.76
CA ASN A 48 -6.78 -7.11 3.48
C ASN A 48 -5.38 -6.65 3.04
N ARG A 49 -4.44 -6.63 3.99
CA ARG A 49 -3.03 -6.38 3.69
C ARG A 49 -2.46 -7.55 2.90
N SER A 50 -1.56 -7.28 1.96
CA SER A 50 -0.74 -8.31 1.31
C SER A 50 0.15 -9.00 2.33
N TYR A 51 0.32 -10.31 2.22
CA TYR A 51 1.16 -11.12 3.09
C TYR A 51 1.86 -12.21 2.29
N PHE A 52 2.97 -12.71 2.83
CA PHE A 52 3.70 -13.85 2.28
C PHE A 52 3.08 -15.16 2.70
N LEU A 53 3.02 -16.12 1.79
CA LEU A 53 2.55 -17.46 2.06
C LEU A 53 3.29 -18.45 1.16
N ARG A 54 3.34 -19.71 1.56
CA ARG A 54 3.90 -20.77 0.73
C ARG A 54 2.93 -21.07 -0.43
N SER A 55 3.41 -21.17 -1.65
CA SER A 55 2.59 -21.57 -2.80
C SER A 55 1.84 -22.89 -2.55
N ASN A 56 0.58 -22.96 -2.96
CA ASN A 56 -0.31 -24.12 -2.76
C ASN A 56 -0.42 -24.59 -1.29
N SER A 57 -0.41 -23.67 -0.32
CA SER A 57 -0.63 -24.02 1.09
C SER A 57 -2.09 -24.04 1.51
N CYS A 58 -2.92 -23.22 0.89
CA CYS A 58 -4.32 -23.04 1.20
C CYS A 58 -5.07 -22.51 -0.03
N PRO A 59 -6.41 -22.49 -0.04
CA PRO A 59 -7.19 -21.91 -1.13
C PRO A 59 -6.82 -20.45 -1.43
N GLN A 60 -6.48 -19.66 -0.39
CA GLN A 60 -6.07 -18.26 -0.52
C GLN A 60 -4.78 -18.11 -1.33
N ALA A 61 -3.92 -19.14 -1.36
CA ALA A 61 -2.69 -19.14 -2.15
C ALA A 61 -2.93 -19.12 -3.67
N LYS A 62 -4.17 -19.35 -4.10
CA LYS A 62 -4.57 -19.38 -5.51
C LYS A 62 -5.33 -18.11 -5.96
N LEU A 63 -5.57 -17.16 -5.05
CA LEU A 63 -6.33 -15.94 -5.35
C LEU A 63 -5.52 -14.87 -6.09
N GLY A 64 -4.19 -14.97 -6.08
CA GLY A 64 -3.30 -13.97 -6.67
C GLY A 64 -3.20 -12.66 -5.87
N HIS A 65 -2.59 -11.65 -6.48
CA HIS A 65 -2.35 -10.34 -5.89
C HIS A 65 -3.34 -9.30 -6.45
N TYR A 66 -4.44 -9.08 -5.74
CA TYR A 66 -5.56 -8.23 -6.16
C TYR A 66 -5.14 -6.89 -6.79
N SER A 67 -4.36 -6.08 -6.08
CA SER A 67 -4.00 -4.72 -6.54
C SER A 67 -2.98 -4.69 -7.68
N LEU A 68 -2.32 -5.82 -7.97
CA LEU A 68 -1.34 -5.91 -9.06
C LEU A 68 -1.92 -6.65 -10.27
N HIS A 69 -3.14 -7.18 -10.16
CA HIS A 69 -3.80 -7.94 -11.22
C HIS A 69 -2.94 -9.09 -11.78
N VAL A 70 -2.29 -9.85 -10.88
CA VAL A 70 -1.47 -11.02 -11.25
C VAL A 70 -1.81 -12.24 -10.39
N ASP A 71 -1.73 -13.43 -10.99
CA ASP A 71 -2.05 -14.69 -10.32
C ASP A 71 -0.99 -15.12 -9.30
N SER A 72 0.26 -14.67 -9.48
CA SER A 72 1.38 -15.02 -8.61
C SER A 72 2.37 -13.88 -8.52
N TYR A 73 2.83 -13.58 -7.31
CA TYR A 73 3.76 -12.49 -7.05
C TYR A 73 4.66 -12.81 -5.86
N THR A 74 5.90 -12.34 -5.91
CA THR A 74 6.85 -12.42 -4.78
C THR A 74 7.87 -11.28 -4.85
N TRP A 75 8.58 -11.04 -3.74
CA TRP A 75 9.70 -10.09 -3.70
C TRP A 75 11.04 -10.81 -3.94
N ALA A 76 11.88 -10.22 -4.78
CA ALA A 76 13.23 -10.75 -5.07
C ALA A 76 14.30 -9.66 -5.28
N THR A 77 13.93 -8.39 -5.19
CA THR A 77 14.71 -7.24 -5.65
C THR A 77 15.44 -6.48 -4.54
N SER A 78 15.32 -6.87 -3.26
CA SER A 78 15.94 -6.14 -2.15
C SER A 78 16.46 -7.06 -1.02
N PRO A 79 17.38 -8.01 -1.32
CA PRO A 79 17.92 -8.97 -0.35
C PRO A 79 18.66 -8.32 0.84
N ILE A 80 19.20 -7.12 0.68
CA ILE A 80 19.91 -6.40 1.76
C ILE A 80 18.97 -6.02 2.91
N ARG A 81 17.73 -5.63 2.60
CA ARG A 81 16.77 -5.10 3.59
C ARG A 81 15.61 -6.03 3.89
N ARG A 82 15.51 -7.19 3.21
CA ARG A 82 14.41 -8.14 3.37
C ARG A 82 14.91 -9.57 3.25
N TYR A 83 14.77 -10.34 4.32
CA TYR A 83 15.20 -11.73 4.35
C TYR A 83 14.40 -12.65 3.41
N MET A 84 13.14 -12.33 3.12
CA MET A 84 12.34 -13.08 2.14
C MET A 84 12.98 -13.08 0.74
N ASP A 85 13.52 -11.95 0.29
CA ASP A 85 14.23 -11.87 -0.99
C ASP A 85 15.45 -12.81 -1.02
N VAL A 86 16.18 -12.97 0.09
CA VAL A 86 17.30 -13.94 0.21
C VAL A 86 16.81 -15.38 0.06
N VAL A 87 15.69 -15.73 0.71
CA VAL A 87 15.08 -17.07 0.60
C VAL A 87 14.64 -17.34 -0.84
N VAL A 88 14.01 -16.37 -1.50
CA VAL A 88 13.59 -16.47 -2.90
C VAL A 88 14.81 -16.61 -3.82
N GLN A 89 15.87 -15.82 -3.62
CA GLN A 89 17.11 -15.91 -4.41
C GLN A 89 17.76 -17.29 -4.27
N ARG A 90 17.79 -17.87 -3.05
CA ARG A 90 18.28 -19.24 -2.84
C ARG A 90 17.46 -20.28 -3.60
N HIS A 91 16.13 -20.13 -3.64
CA HIS A 91 15.28 -21.02 -4.47
C HIS A 91 15.60 -20.88 -5.95
N ILE A 92 15.70 -19.65 -6.47
CA ILE A 92 16.02 -19.38 -7.87
C ILE A 92 17.37 -20.01 -8.24
N ILE A 93 18.39 -19.83 -7.40
CA ILE A 93 19.73 -20.40 -7.62
C ILE A 93 19.67 -21.93 -7.62
N SER A 94 18.96 -22.56 -6.67
CA SER A 94 18.80 -24.02 -6.65
C SER A 94 18.12 -24.54 -7.92
N LEU A 95 17.08 -23.86 -8.39
CA LEU A 95 16.36 -24.22 -9.62
C LEU A 95 17.26 -24.11 -10.85
N ILE A 96 17.95 -22.98 -11.03
CA ILE A 96 18.87 -22.77 -12.16
C ILE A 96 20.03 -23.79 -12.12
N SER A 97 20.56 -24.06 -10.93
CA SER A 97 21.68 -25.00 -10.73
C SER A 97 21.24 -26.48 -10.71
N LYS A 98 19.95 -26.77 -10.86
CA LYS A 98 19.37 -28.12 -10.73
C LYS A 98 19.75 -28.84 -9.42
N LYS A 99 19.88 -28.08 -8.33
CA LYS A 99 20.17 -28.59 -6.98
C LYS A 99 18.89 -28.72 -6.16
N PRO A 100 18.84 -29.63 -5.18
CA PRO A 100 17.69 -29.73 -4.30
C PRO A 100 17.47 -28.41 -3.53
N ILE A 101 16.21 -28.04 -3.36
CA ILE A 101 15.80 -26.91 -2.53
C ILE A 101 16.12 -27.26 -1.07
N GLN A 102 16.84 -26.38 -0.39
CA GLN A 102 17.35 -26.61 0.97
C GLN A 102 16.33 -26.30 2.07
N TYR A 103 15.06 -26.10 1.70
CA TYR A 103 13.99 -25.74 2.62
C TYR A 103 12.86 -26.74 2.53
N SER A 104 12.46 -27.26 3.69
CA SER A 104 11.23 -28.02 3.85
C SER A 104 10.00 -27.10 3.74
N LYS A 105 8.83 -27.70 3.47
CA LYS A 105 7.56 -26.96 3.42
C LYS A 105 7.26 -26.25 4.75
N ALA A 106 7.56 -26.89 5.88
CA ALA A 106 7.34 -26.34 7.21
C ALA A 106 8.24 -25.14 7.50
N GLU A 107 9.51 -25.18 7.07
CA GLU A 107 10.41 -24.03 7.19
C GLU A 107 9.93 -22.83 6.38
N ILE A 108 9.42 -23.05 5.17
CA ILE A 108 8.87 -21.94 4.35
C ILE A 108 7.62 -21.35 5.00
N GLU A 109 6.71 -22.18 5.51
CA GLU A 109 5.54 -21.71 6.25
C GLU A 109 5.94 -20.88 7.47
N PHE A 110 6.89 -21.38 8.26
CA PHE A 110 7.43 -20.68 9.42
C PHE A 110 8.04 -19.33 9.04
N VAL A 111 8.90 -19.30 8.02
CA VAL A 111 9.57 -18.08 7.55
C VAL A 111 8.55 -17.05 7.03
N CYS A 112 7.55 -17.48 6.25
CA CYS A 112 6.47 -16.61 5.78
C CYS A 112 5.69 -16.01 6.96
N HIS A 113 5.29 -16.84 7.93
CA HIS A 113 4.55 -16.40 9.11
C HIS A 113 5.36 -15.41 9.97
N ASP A 114 6.62 -15.74 10.29
CA ASP A 114 7.48 -14.88 11.08
C ASP A 114 7.77 -13.54 10.37
N PHE A 115 8.02 -13.59 9.05
CA PHE A 115 8.21 -12.38 8.25
C PHE A 115 6.98 -11.49 8.26
N ASN A 116 5.79 -12.03 8.03
CA ASN A 116 4.54 -11.25 8.05
C ASN A 116 4.33 -10.54 9.38
N ARG A 117 4.58 -11.25 10.49
CA ARG A 117 4.51 -10.68 11.84
C ARG A 117 5.50 -9.53 12.03
N LYS A 118 6.77 -9.73 11.67
CA LYS A 118 7.82 -8.70 11.79
C LYS A 118 7.55 -7.50 10.88
N ASN A 119 7.17 -7.75 9.64
CA ASN A 119 6.81 -6.71 8.66
C ASN A 119 5.58 -5.90 9.12
N GLY A 120 4.57 -6.58 9.68
CA GLY A 120 3.41 -5.91 10.29
C GLY A 120 3.80 -4.96 11.43
N ARG A 121 4.69 -5.42 12.33
CA ARG A 121 5.22 -4.57 13.41
C ARG A 121 6.04 -3.39 12.90
N ALA A 122 6.91 -3.61 11.92
CA ALA A 122 7.71 -2.54 11.31
C ALA A 122 6.82 -1.46 10.67
N ASN A 123 5.79 -1.87 9.91
CA ASN A 123 4.83 -0.95 9.30
C ASN A 123 4.02 -0.17 10.35
N MET A 124 3.60 -0.82 11.44
CA MET A 124 2.92 -0.15 12.54
C MET A 124 3.81 0.90 13.20
N TYR A 125 5.07 0.54 13.48
CA TYR A 125 6.04 1.45 14.07
C TYR A 125 6.30 2.66 13.18
N GLN A 126 6.53 2.44 11.88
CA GLN A 126 6.73 3.51 10.91
C GLN A 126 5.57 4.51 10.90
N ARG A 127 4.31 4.02 10.88
CA ARG A 127 3.13 4.89 10.93
C ARG A 127 3.09 5.73 12.20
N ARG A 128 3.39 5.13 13.36
CA ARG A 128 3.41 5.85 14.65
C ARG A 128 4.48 6.94 14.68
N ILE A 129 5.67 6.65 14.15
CA ILE A 129 6.75 7.64 14.06
C ILE A 129 6.35 8.80 13.15
N GLN A 130 5.76 8.53 11.99
CA GLN A 130 5.27 9.59 11.09
C GLN A 130 4.21 10.48 11.77
N SER A 131 3.28 9.88 12.52
CA SER A 131 2.29 10.65 13.29
C SER A 131 2.95 11.49 14.39
N LEU A 132 3.93 10.95 15.10
CA LEU A 132 4.66 11.67 16.16
C LEU A 132 5.49 12.82 15.60
N GLU A 133 6.17 12.60 14.47
CA GLU A 133 6.94 13.61 13.76
C GLU A 133 6.05 14.79 13.35
N LEU A 134 4.90 14.50 12.71
CA LEU A 134 3.93 15.52 12.34
C LEU A 134 3.42 16.28 13.57
N ALA A 135 3.05 15.59 14.65
CA ALA A 135 2.60 16.24 15.88
C ALA A 135 3.67 17.17 16.48
N THR A 136 4.93 16.75 16.44
CA THR A 136 6.06 17.55 16.93
C THR A 136 6.26 18.80 16.07
N GLN A 137 6.19 18.67 14.75
CA GLN A 137 6.28 19.80 13.82
C GLN A 137 5.15 20.82 14.05
N LEU A 138 3.90 20.34 14.20
CA LEU A 138 2.74 21.21 14.44
C LEU A 138 2.79 21.93 15.80
N LYS A 139 3.49 21.37 16.79
CA LYS A 139 3.73 22.04 18.07
C LYS A 139 4.70 23.22 17.94
N CYS A 140 5.71 23.10 17.08
CA CYS A 140 6.72 24.14 16.87
C CYS A 140 6.26 25.22 15.89
N GLN A 141 5.47 24.86 14.87
CA GLN A 141 5.05 25.78 13.83
C GLN A 141 3.62 25.51 13.37
N VAL A 142 2.81 26.58 13.29
CA VAL A 142 1.48 26.51 12.70
C VAL A 142 1.61 26.23 11.20
N GLN A 143 1.02 25.12 10.73
CA GLN A 143 0.95 24.77 9.31
C GLN A 143 -0.49 24.75 8.82
N LYS A 144 -0.73 25.31 7.63
CA LYS A 144 -2.00 25.16 6.91
C LYS A 144 -1.93 23.87 6.08
N LYS A 145 -2.88 22.95 6.28
CA LYS A 145 -3.00 21.69 5.55
C LYS A 145 -4.43 21.48 5.07
N PHE A 146 -4.58 20.81 3.94
CA PHE A 146 -5.87 20.29 3.50
C PHE A 146 -6.20 19.03 4.31
N ALA A 147 -7.46 18.93 4.75
CA ALA A 147 -7.95 17.80 5.51
C ALA A 147 -9.37 17.48 5.08
N PHE A 148 -9.71 16.19 5.13
CA PHE A 148 -11.05 15.68 4.88
C PHE A 148 -11.64 15.19 6.19
N ILE A 149 -12.92 15.48 6.41
CA ILE A 149 -13.66 14.91 7.53
C ILE A 149 -14.07 13.51 7.11
N THR A 150 -13.56 12.50 7.81
CA THR A 150 -13.80 11.09 7.48
C THR A 150 -14.83 10.44 8.39
N ASN A 151 -14.89 10.86 9.66
CA ASN A 151 -15.89 10.42 10.64
C ASN A 151 -16.46 11.66 11.34
N VAL A 152 -17.78 11.62 11.59
CA VAL A 152 -18.48 12.56 12.48
C VAL A 152 -19.11 11.67 13.55
N GLU A 153 -18.59 11.74 14.76
CA GLU A 153 -19.19 11.11 15.95
C GLU A 153 -20.37 11.94 16.45
#